data_AF-A0A2E6CC32-F1
#
_entry.id   AF-A0A2E6CC32-F1
#
_cell.length_a   1.000
_cell.length_b   1.000
_cell.length_c   1.000
_cell.angle_alpha   90.00
_cell.angle_beta   90.00
_cell.angle_gamma   90.00
#
_symmetry.space_group_name_H-M   'P 1'
#
loop_
_entity.id
_entity.type
_entity.pdbx_description
1 polymer ?
#
loop_
_entity_poly.entity_id
_entity_poly.type
_entity_poly.pdbx_seq_one_letter_code
_entity_poly.pdbx_strand_id
1 'polypeptide(L)'
;MRITKFDLVFKILVYLNIMKKEIFAKAFSFLVKCGPVFFGVLFFAPVLTEIMNLLNISFVTLTNIQISLLIGLFWGSYASFKRSWI
;
A
#
# COMPACT_ATOMS: atom_id res chain seq x y z
N MET A 1 18.89 -22.01 42.53
CA MET A 1 19.31 -21.32 41.29
C MET A 1 18.76 -19.89 41.35
N ARG A 2 19.60 -18.88 41.63
CA ARG A 2 19.17 -17.50 41.93
C ARG A 2 19.15 -16.70 40.62
N ILE A 3 17.96 -16.49 40.06
CA ILE A 3 17.78 -15.65 38.86
C ILE A 3 18.19 -14.24 39.25
N THR A 4 19.24 -13.71 38.63
CA THR A 4 19.73 -12.37 38.91
C THR A 4 18.82 -11.35 38.21
N LYS A 5 18.68 -10.16 38.80
CA LYS A 5 17.87 -9.07 38.24
C LYS A 5 18.25 -8.74 36.79
N PHE A 6 19.51 -8.98 36.43
CA PHE A 6 20.07 -8.84 35.08
C PHE A 6 19.47 -9.82 34.05
N ASP A 7 19.27 -11.07 34.44
CA ASP A 7 18.70 -12.13 33.60
C ASP A 7 17.24 -11.81 33.22
N LEU A 8 16.48 -11.23 34.17
CA LEU A 8 15.12 -10.77 33.94
C LEU A 8 15.07 -9.60 32.94
N VAL A 9 15.98 -8.62 33.08
CA VAL A 9 16.09 -7.47 32.17
C VAL A 9 16.41 -7.92 30.76
N PHE A 10 17.36 -8.84 30.60
CA PHE A 10 17.73 -9.38 29.28
C PHE A 10 16.55 -10.07 28.59
N LYS A 11 15.78 -10.88 29.33
CA LYS A 11 14.59 -11.58 28.80
C LYS A 11 13.49 -10.61 28.34
N ILE A 12 13.26 -9.54 29.10
CA ILE A 12 12.31 -8.48 28.73
C ILE A 12 12.74 -7.76 27.46
N LEU A 13 14.04 -7.47 27.32
CA LEU A 13 14.60 -6.75 26.17
C LEU A 13 14.49 -7.59 24.89
N VAL A 14 14.75 -8.89 24.98
CA VAL A 14 14.53 -9.85 23.88
C VAL A 14 13.05 -9.89 23.49
N TYR A 15 12.13 -9.98 24.46
CA TYR A 15 10.69 -10.02 24.19
C TYR A 15 10.19 -8.74 23.49
N LEU A 16 10.65 -7.57 23.95
CA LEU A 16 10.35 -6.28 23.33
C LEU A 16 10.82 -6.19 21.88
N ASN A 17 12.02 -6.70 21.58
CA ASN A 17 12.53 -6.73 20.21
C ASN A 17 11.72 -7.65 19.30
N ILE A 18 11.30 -8.81 19.81
CA ILE A 18 10.45 -9.75 19.06
C ILE A 18 9.09 -9.09 18.75
N MET A 19 8.47 -8.46 19.75
CA MET A 19 7.18 -7.77 19.60
C MET A 19 7.27 -6.61 18.60
N LYS A 20 8.33 -5.80 18.63
CA LYS A 20 8.54 -4.72 17.64
C LYS A 20 8.65 -5.27 16.22
N LYS A 21 9.35 -6.39 16.05
CA LYS A 21 9.53 -7.03 14.74
C LYS A 21 8.22 -7.54 14.16
N GLU A 22 7.36 -8.15 14.99
CA GLU A 22 6.01 -8.59 14.61
C GLU A 22 5.12 -7.44 14.14
N ILE A 23 5.11 -6.33 14.90
CA ILE A 23 4.31 -5.15 14.57
C ILE A 23 4.77 -4.55 13.23
N PHE A 24 6.09 -4.44 13.02
CA PHE A 24 6.66 -3.94 11.78
C PHE A 24 6.31 -4.84 10.59
N ALA A 25 6.39 -6.16 10.75
CA ALA A 25 6.05 -7.12 9.71
C ALA A 25 4.57 -7.02 9.29
N LYS A 26 3.65 -6.85 10.25
CA LYS A 26 2.22 -6.63 9.96
C LYS A 26 1.96 -5.33 9.22
N ALA A 27 2.57 -4.23 9.67
CA ALA A 27 2.42 -2.93 9.01
C ALA A 27 2.97 -2.95 7.58
N PHE A 28 4.14 -3.56 7.37
CA PHE A 28 4.73 -3.73 6.05
C PHE A 28 3.87 -4.62 5.14
N SER A 29 3.34 -5.72 5.67
CA SER A 29 2.40 -6.59 4.93
C SER A 29 1.14 -5.84 4.46
N PHE A 30 0.61 -4.94 5.31
CA PHE A 30 -0.52 -4.09 4.94
C PHE A 30 -0.15 -3.08 3.85
N LEU A 31 1.01 -2.44 3.96
CA LEU A 31 1.51 -1.51 2.94
C LEU A 31 1.68 -2.20 1.58
N VAL A 32 2.27 -3.39 1.56
CA VAL A 32 2.47 -4.18 0.34
C VAL A 32 1.13 -4.57 -0.29
N LYS A 33 0.12 -4.91 0.52
CA LYS A 33 -1.23 -5.20 0.02
C LYS A 33 -1.91 -3.99 -0.61
N CYS A 34 -1.75 -2.80 -0.02
CA CYS A 34 -2.31 -1.56 -0.58
C CYS A 34 -1.44 -0.93 -1.68
N GLY A 35 -0.22 -1.40 -1.89
CA GLY A 35 0.72 -0.90 -2.90
C GLY A 35 0.12 -0.72 -4.30
N PRO A 36 -0.63 -1.71 -4.84
CA PRO A 36 -1.26 -1.58 -6.15
C PRO A 36 -2.33 -0.47 -6.22
N VAL A 37 -3.07 -0.22 -5.13
CA VAL A 37 -4.05 0.87 -5.05
C VAL A 37 -3.35 2.22 -5.09
N PHE A 38 -2.32 2.39 -4.26
CA PHE A 38 -1.53 3.62 -4.25
C PHE A 38 -0.88 3.88 -5.62
N PHE A 39 -0.38 2.84 -6.27
CA PHE A 39 0.17 2.95 -7.62
C PHE A 39 -0.89 3.36 -8.65
N GLY A 40 -2.06 2.72 -8.60
CA GLY A 40 -3.20 3.03 -9.46
C GLY A 40 -3.65 4.49 -9.37
N VAL A 41 -3.67 5.05 -8.17
CA VAL A 41 -4.15 6.43 -7.94
C VAL A 41 -3.07 7.48 -8.17
N LEU A 42 -1.85 7.27 -7.64
CA LEU A 42 -0.82 8.29 -7.65
C LEU A 42 -0.02 8.34 -8.95
N PHE A 43 0.15 7.20 -9.62
CA PHE A 43 0.98 7.11 -10.81
C PHE A 43 0.15 6.84 -12.06
N PHE A 44 -0.70 5.81 -12.01
CA PHE A 44 -1.44 5.40 -13.20
C PHE A 44 -2.52 6.42 -13.59
N ALA A 45 -3.28 6.97 -12.65
CA ALA A 45 -4.32 7.96 -12.94
C ALA A 45 -3.80 9.25 -13.62
N PRO A 46 -2.74 9.94 -13.15
CA PRO A 46 -2.23 11.12 -13.86
C PRO A 46 -1.65 10.78 -15.23
N VAL A 47 -0.94 9.65 -15.37
CA VAL A 47 -0.42 9.19 -16.67
C VAL A 47 -1.57 8.94 -17.65
N LEU A 48 -2.62 8.23 -17.22
CA LEU A 48 -3.78 7.96 -18.04
C LEU A 48 -4.53 9.23 -18.41
N THR A 49 -4.61 10.20 -17.49
CA THR A 49 -5.23 11.50 -17.75
C THR A 49 -4.54 12.24 -18.88
N GLU A 50 -3.20 12.26 -18.88
CA GLU A 50 -2.48 12.92 -19.96
C GLU A 50 -2.56 12.18 -21.30
N ILE A 51 -2.61 10.86 -21.28
CA ILE A 51 -2.90 10.08 -22.49
C ILE A 51 -4.28 10.47 -23.04
N MET A 52 -5.31 10.56 -22.19
CA MET A 52 -6.66 10.94 -22.61
C MET A 52 -6.71 12.38 -23.14
N ASN A 53 -5.99 13.31 -22.51
CA ASN A 53 -5.88 14.69 -22.96
C ASN A 53 -5.19 14.78 -24.34
N LEU A 54 -4.09 14.05 -24.54
CA LEU A 54 -3.40 13.99 -25.83
C LEU A 54 -4.27 13.41 -26.96
N LEU A 55 -5.13 12.46 -26.62
CA LEU A 55 -6.06 11.84 -27.57
C LEU A 55 -7.34 12.68 -27.80
N ASN A 56 -7.46 13.86 -27.19
CA ASN A 56 -8.67 14.69 -27.20
C ASN A 56 -9.94 13.91 -26.80
N ILE A 57 -9.80 12.90 -25.94
CA ILE A 57 -10.92 12.17 -25.38
C ILE A 57 -11.46 13.02 -24.25
N SER A 58 -12.63 13.63 -24.44
CA SER A 58 -13.31 14.45 -23.44
C SER A 58 -14.71 13.91 -23.18
N PHE A 59 -15.07 13.75 -21.91
CA PHE A 59 -16.41 13.37 -21.51
C PHE A 59 -17.21 14.60 -21.07
N VAL A 60 -18.50 14.63 -21.40
CA VAL A 60 -19.39 15.79 -21.15
C VAL A 60 -19.70 15.96 -19.65
N THR A 61 -19.72 14.86 -18.90
CA THR A 61 -20.15 14.83 -17.49
C THR A 61 -19.04 14.67 -16.47
N LEU A 62 -17.87 14.14 -16.88
CA LEU A 62 -16.76 13.83 -15.98
C LEU A 62 -15.45 14.33 -16.60
N THR A 63 -14.59 14.90 -15.76
CA THR A 63 -13.25 15.30 -16.18
C THR A 63 -12.36 14.07 -16.40
N ASN A 64 -11.40 14.18 -17.32
CA ASN A 64 -10.46 13.09 -17.62
C ASN A 64 -9.69 12.60 -16.39
N ILE A 65 -9.38 13.52 -15.47
CA ILE A 65 -8.75 13.20 -14.18
C ILE A 65 -9.67 12.33 -13.31
N GLN A 66 -10.98 12.62 -13.23
CA GLN A 66 -11.93 11.84 -12.45
C GLN A 66 -12.10 10.43 -13.00
N ILE A 67 -12.17 10.29 -14.32
CA ILE A 67 -12.29 9.00 -15.00
C ILE A 67 -11.02 8.17 -14.79
N SER A 68 -9.86 8.80 -14.98
CA SER A 68 -8.58 8.12 -14.77
C SER A 68 -8.37 7.71 -13.32
N LEU A 69 -8.86 8.51 -12.36
CA LEU A 69 -8.84 8.16 -10.94
C LEU A 69 -9.72 6.94 -10.64
N LEU A 70 -10.93 6.91 -11.21
CA LEU A 70 -11.83 5.76 -11.08
C LEU A 70 -11.18 4.50 -11.64
N ILE A 71 -10.63 4.56 -12.85
CA ILE A 71 -9.97 3.43 -13.49
C ILE A 71 -8.75 2.99 -12.67
N GLY A 72 -7.92 3.93 -12.22
CA GLY A 72 -6.76 3.65 -11.37
C GLY A 72 -7.15 3.01 -10.03
N LEU A 73 -8.23 3.47 -9.39
CA LEU A 73 -8.78 2.87 -8.17
C LEU A 73 -9.32 1.46 -8.41
N PHE A 74 -10.11 1.25 -9.46
CA PHE A 74 -10.66 -0.06 -9.78
C PHE A 74 -9.56 -1.05 -10.12
N TRP A 75 -8.61 -0.66 -10.97
CA TRP A 75 -7.46 -1.47 -11.33
C TRP A 75 -6.59 -1.79 -10.11
N GLY A 76 -6.23 -0.78 -9.33
CA GLY A 76 -5.40 -0.95 -8.14
C GLY A 76 -6.07 -1.79 -7.06
N SER A 77 -7.39 -1.65 -6.88
CA SER A 77 -8.17 -2.48 -5.94
C SER A 77 -8.28 -3.93 -6.44
N TYR A 78 -8.50 -4.12 -7.74
CA TYR A 78 -8.54 -5.44 -8.36
C TYR A 78 -7.19 -6.16 -8.22
N ALA A 79 -6.09 -5.48 -8.53
CA ALA A 79 -4.72 -5.98 -8.36
C ALA A 79 -4.41 -6.31 -6.89
N SER A 80 -4.87 -5.47 -5.95
CA SER A 80 -4.74 -5.71 -4.52
C SER A 80 -5.48 -6.97 -4.06
N PHE A 81 -6.71 -7.21 -4.57
CA PHE A 81 -7.49 -8.41 -4.25
C PHE A 81 -6.84 -9.68 -4.81
N LYS A 82 -6.37 -9.62 -6.06
CA LYS A 82 -5.64 -10.73 -6.70
C LYS A 82 -4.25 -10.96 -6.10
N ARG A 83 -3.72 -10.01 -5.30
CA ARG A 83 -2.31 -9.95 -4.88
C ARG A 83 -1.31 -10.07 -6.03
N SER A 84 -1.74 -9.70 -7.23
CA SER A 84 -0.95 -9.76 -8.46
C SER A 84 -1.01 -8.41 -9.15
N TRP A 85 0.13 -7.97 -9.65
CA TRP A 85 0.27 -6.74 -10.41
C TRP A 85 -0.11 -6.92 -11.90
N ILE A 86 -0.38 -8.17 -12.30
CA ILE A 86 -0.75 -8.66 -13.64
C ILE A 86 -2.03 -9.50 -13.55
#